data_AF-A0A844ZFG7-F1
#
_entry.id   AF-A0A844ZFG7-F1
#
_cell.length_a   1.000
_cell.length_b   1.000
_cell.length_c   1.000
_cell.angle_alpha   90.00
_cell.angle_beta   90.00
_cell.angle_gamma   90.00
#
_symmetry.space_group_name_H-M   'P 1'
#
loop_
_entity.id
_entity.type
_entity.pdbx_description
1 polymer ?
#
loop_
_entity_poly.entity_id
_entity_poly.type
_entity_poly.pdbx_seq_one_letter_code
_entity_poly.pdbx_strand_id
1 'polypeptide(L)'
;MEEFFVAAVFIAIPWIILHYITKWKTASSITTDDEALLDELYHLAKRLDERMDTVERLVADDHSDFKPARLIHDQEVDNQKLREIDRMLAEKKGAMK
;
A
#
# COMPACT_ATOMS: atom_id res chain seq x y z
N MET A 1 -13.16 55.75 -5.46
CA MET A 1 -12.74 54.61 -4.62
C MET A 1 -13.21 53.27 -5.19
N GLU A 2 -14.38 53.22 -5.81
CA GLU A 2 -14.99 51.96 -6.28
C GLU A 2 -14.24 51.32 -7.46
N GLU A 3 -13.72 52.12 -8.40
CA GLU A 3 -12.95 51.64 -9.56
C GLU A 3 -11.65 50.90 -9.17
N PHE A 4 -10.98 51.37 -8.11
CA PHE A 4 -9.79 50.70 -7.57
C PHE A 4 -10.12 49.31 -7.00
N PHE A 5 -11.30 49.16 -6.39
CA PHE A 5 -11.74 47.88 -5.86
C PHE A 5 -12.02 46.88 -6.97
N VAL A 6 -12.69 47.32 -8.04
CA VAL A 6 -12.96 46.48 -9.22
C VAL A 6 -11.63 46.03 -9.85
N ALA A 7 -10.69 46.96 -10.09
CA ALA A 7 -9.39 46.62 -10.64
C ALA A 7 -8.60 45.66 -9.72
N ALA A 8 -8.64 45.87 -8.40
CA ALA A 8 -7.96 45.00 -7.43
C ALA A 8 -8.51 43.57 -7.43
N VAL A 9 -9.83 43.39 -7.56
CA VAL A 9 -10.46 42.06 -7.62
C VAL A 9 -10.05 41.30 -8.89
N PHE A 10 -10.02 41.99 -10.04
CA PHE A 10 -9.57 41.39 -11.31
C PHE A 10 -8.10 41.01 -11.33
N ILE A 11 -7.27 41.59 -10.45
CA ILE A 11 -5.85 41.24 -10.33
C ILE A 11 -5.65 40.18 -9.24
N ALA A 12 -6.32 40.34 -8.08
CA ALA A 12 -6.18 39.45 -6.94
C ALA A 12 -6.73 38.05 -7.21
N ILE A 13 -7.89 37.92 -7.87
CA ILE A 13 -8.51 36.61 -8.12
C ILE A 13 -7.62 35.75 -9.05
N PRO A 14 -7.17 36.23 -10.22
CA PRO A 14 -6.26 35.46 -11.06
C PRO A 14 -4.92 35.15 -10.38
N TRP A 15 -4.40 36.07 -9.55
CA TRP A 15 -3.18 35.84 -8.79
C TRP A 15 -3.33 34.70 -7.76
N ILE A 16 -4.44 34.68 -7.03
CA ILE A 16 -4.79 33.60 -6.09
C ILE A 16 -4.90 32.27 -6.84
N ILE A 17 -5.63 32.24 -7.95
CA ILE A 17 -5.79 31.03 -8.77
C ILE A 17 -4.41 30.51 -9.25
N LEU A 18 -3.56 31.40 -9.77
CA LEU A 18 -2.21 31.05 -10.22
C LEU A 18 -1.32 30.57 -9.06
N HIS A 19 -1.42 31.17 -7.89
CA HIS A 19 -0.70 30.74 -6.69
C HIS A 19 -1.05 29.29 -6.30
N TYR A 20 -2.34 28.93 -6.32
CA TYR A 20 -2.76 27.59 -5.95
C TYR A 20 -2.47 26.55 -7.04
N ILE A 21 -2.53 26.91 -8.33
CA ILE A 21 -2.12 26.03 -9.42
C ILE A 21 -0.63 25.72 -9.34
N THR A 22 0.21 26.73 -9.11
CA THR A 22 1.67 26.54 -8.96
C THR A 22 1.99 25.70 -7.73
N LYS A 23 1.37 25.99 -6.58
CA LYS A 23 1.48 25.17 -5.36
C LYS A 23 1.09 23.71 -5.59
N TRP A 24 -0.03 23.45 -6.28
CA TRP A 24 -0.49 22.08 -6.52
C TRP A 24 0.47 21.32 -7.44
N LYS A 25 0.98 21.98 -8.49
CA LYS A 25 1.94 21.36 -9.41
C LYS A 25 3.31 21.10 -8.76
N THR A 26 3.74 21.95 -7.81
CA THR A 26 4.98 21.74 -7.04
C THR A 26 4.83 20.65 -5.98
N ALA A 27 3.63 20.46 -5.41
CA ALA A 27 3.38 19.46 -4.37
C ALA A 27 3.09 18.04 -4.90
N SER A 28 2.92 17.85 -6.21
CA SER A 28 2.46 16.58 -6.79
C SER A 28 3.57 15.62 -7.21
N SER A 29 4.85 15.93 -6.95
CA SER A 29 5.95 15.00 -7.17
C SER A 29 6.37 14.41 -5.84
N ILE A 30 6.56 13.09 -5.78
CA ILE A 30 7.32 12.44 -4.70
C ILE A 30 8.62 13.24 -4.55
N THR A 31 8.82 13.85 -3.37
CA THR A 31 10.03 14.64 -3.13
C THR A 31 11.20 13.68 -2.88
N THR A 32 12.43 14.08 -3.16
CA THR A 32 13.63 13.28 -2.85
C THR A 32 13.68 12.88 -1.37
N ASP A 33 13.10 13.69 -0.48
CA ASP A 33 12.97 13.36 0.94
C ASP A 33 12.00 12.17 1.18
N ASP A 34 10.93 12.05 0.39
CA ASP A 34 9.98 10.94 0.49
C ASP A 34 10.63 9.64 -0.02
N GLU A 35 11.44 9.71 -1.07
CA GLU A 35 12.23 8.57 -1.54
C GLU A 35 13.20 8.08 -0.46
N ALA A 36 13.91 9.01 0.20
CA ALA A 36 14.81 8.68 1.31
C ALA A 36 14.06 8.08 2.51
N LEU A 37 12.88 8.61 2.84
CA LEU A 37 12.03 8.07 3.90
C LEU A 37 11.56 6.64 3.57
N LEU A 38 11.14 6.39 2.33
CA LEU A 38 10.73 5.06 1.89
C LEU A 38 11.88 4.06 1.95
N ASP A 39 13.10 4.47 1.57
CA ASP A 39 14.29 3.63 1.67
C ASP A 39 14.63 3.29 3.13
N GLU A 40 14.55 4.26 4.03
CA GLU A 40 14.72 4.03 5.46
C GLU A 40 13.66 3.09 6.03
N LEU A 41 12.39 3.29 5.67
CA LEU A 41 11.29 2.41 6.10
C LEU A 41 11.47 0.99 5.56
N TYR A 42 11.94 0.85 4.33
CA TYR A 42 12.26 -0.46 3.75
C TYR A 42 13.40 -1.15 4.52
N HIS A 43 14.48 -0.43 4.80
CA HIS A 43 15.59 -0.95 5.60
C HIS A 43 15.17 -1.34 7.02
N LEU A 44 14.32 -0.55 7.66
CA LEU A 44 13.75 -0.85 8.97
C LEU A 44 12.86 -2.10 8.93
N ALA A 45 11.96 -2.20 7.95
CA ALA A 45 11.10 -3.35 7.76
C ALA A 45 11.91 -4.63 7.55
N LYS A 46 12.95 -4.59 6.71
CA LYS A 46 13.84 -5.72 6.46
C LYS A 46 14.56 -6.19 7.71
N ARG A 47 15.09 -5.26 8.53
CA ARG A 47 15.75 -5.64 9.79
C ARG A 47 14.77 -6.21 10.81
N LEU A 48 13.53 -5.73 10.82
CA LEU A 48 12.48 -6.27 11.68
C LEU A 48 12.12 -7.71 11.26
N ASP A 49 12.04 -7.96 9.96
CA ASP A 49 11.82 -9.28 9.38
C ASP A 49 12.97 -10.25 9.72
N GLU A 50 14.23 -9.83 9.57
CA GLU A 50 15.40 -10.64 9.97
C GLU A 50 15.39 -11.02 11.45
N ARG A 51 14.85 -10.15 12.32
CA ARG A 51 14.72 -10.45 13.76
C ARG A 51 13.51 -11.32 14.07
N MET A 52 12.51 -11.34 13.20
CA MET A 52 11.33 -12.19 13.34
C MET A 52 11.74 -13.66 13.39
N ASP A 53 12.78 -14.09 12.66
CA ASP A 53 13.32 -15.45 12.72
C ASP A 53 13.62 -15.93 14.14
N THR A 54 14.20 -15.05 14.97
CA THR A 54 14.53 -15.38 16.36
C THR A 54 13.27 -15.41 17.22
N VAL A 55 12.33 -14.50 16.98
CA VAL A 55 11.03 -14.46 17.68
C VAL A 55 10.23 -15.72 17.35
N GLU A 56 10.13 -16.12 16.09
CA GLU A 56 9.45 -17.34 15.65
C GLU A 56 10.05 -18.58 16.31
N ARG A 57 11.38 -18.65 16.45
CA ARG A 57 12.04 -19.74 17.16
C ARG A 57 11.67 -19.79 18.64
N LEU A 58 11.73 -18.67 19.34
CA LEU A 58 11.37 -18.59 20.76
C LEU A 58 9.89 -18.94 20.98
N VAL A 59 9.00 -18.48 20.09
CA VAL A 59 7.57 -18.77 20.17
C VAL A 59 7.31 -20.25 19.88
N ALA A 60 8.03 -20.87 18.93
CA ALA A 60 7.91 -22.31 18.66
C ALA A 60 8.43 -23.19 19.82
N ASP A 61 9.46 -22.73 20.54
CA ASP A 61 9.96 -23.41 21.75
C ASP A 61 8.91 -23.35 22.89
N ASP A 62 8.10 -22.28 22.97
CA ASP A 62 7.08 -22.08 24.02
C ASP A 62 5.71 -22.69 23.64
N HIS A 63 5.36 -22.72 22.35
CA HIS A 63 4.08 -23.21 21.81
C HIS A 63 4.32 -24.13 20.61
N SER A 64 4.15 -25.44 20.82
CA SER A 64 4.38 -26.47 19.79
C SER A 64 3.43 -26.42 18.58
N ASP A 65 2.32 -25.68 18.68
CA ASP A 65 1.30 -25.51 17.65
C ASP A 65 1.48 -24.22 16.83
N PHE A 66 2.51 -23.41 17.13
CA PHE A 66 2.79 -22.18 16.42
C PHE A 66 3.08 -22.43 14.93
N LYS A 67 2.41 -21.66 14.06
CA LYS A 67 2.62 -21.69 12.61
C LYS A 67 3.15 -20.33 12.16
N PRO A 68 4.37 -20.24 11.60
CA PRO A 68 4.93 -18.98 11.15
C PRO A 68 4.05 -18.36 10.06
N ALA A 69 3.75 -17.07 10.19
CA ALA A 69 2.91 -16.32 9.26
C ALA A 69 3.66 -15.90 7.98
N ARG A 70 4.64 -16.69 7.55
CA ARG A 70 5.38 -16.43 6.31
C ARG A 70 4.45 -16.68 5.13
N LEU A 71 4.25 -15.66 4.32
CA LEU A 71 3.62 -15.77 3.00
C LEU A 71 4.57 -16.57 2.09
N ILE A 72 4.44 -17.89 2.12
CA ILE A 72 5.16 -18.77 1.19
C ILE A 72 4.36 -18.78 -0.11
N HIS A 73 4.92 -18.20 -1.17
CA HIS A 73 4.37 -18.35 -2.51
C HIS A 73 4.44 -19.84 -2.87
N ASP A 74 3.30 -20.42 -3.29
CA ASP A 74 3.16 -21.86 -3.60
C ASP A 74 3.02 -22.81 -2.38
N GLN A 75 2.32 -22.41 -1.32
CA GLN A 75 1.92 -23.39 -0.30
C GLN A 75 0.95 -24.42 -0.89
N GLU A 76 1.33 -25.69 -0.84
CA GLU A 76 0.51 -26.82 -1.27
C GLU A 76 -0.87 -26.84 -0.58
N VAL A 77 -0.95 -26.39 0.68
CA VAL A 77 -2.18 -26.27 1.46
C VAL A 77 -3.18 -25.29 0.82
N ASP A 78 -2.70 -24.18 0.28
CA ASP A 78 -3.57 -23.21 -0.40
C ASP A 78 -3.95 -23.72 -1.79
N ASN A 79 -3.01 -24.35 -2.50
CA ASN A 79 -3.26 -24.97 -3.80
C ASN A 79 -4.34 -26.07 -3.74
N GLN A 80 -4.44 -26.81 -2.63
CA GLN A 80 -5.49 -27.82 -2.43
C GLN A 80 -6.90 -27.19 -2.48
N LYS A 81 -7.11 -26.05 -1.81
CA LYS A 81 -8.40 -25.35 -1.81
C LYS A 81 -8.79 -24.89 -3.22
N LEU A 82 -7.83 -24.41 -4.01
CA LEU A 82 -8.09 -24.01 -5.40
C LEU A 82 -8.56 -25.21 -6.25
N ARG A 83 -7.93 -26.37 -6.10
CA ARG A 83 -8.32 -27.61 -6.82
C ARG A 83 -9.72 -28.09 -6.42
N GLU A 84 -10.08 -27.95 -5.15
CA GLU A 84 -11.45 -28.25 -4.69
C GLU A 84 -12.47 -27.29 -5.30
N ILE A 85 -12.16 -25.99 -5.36
CA ILE A 85 -13.01 -24.98 -5.99
C ILE A 85 -13.23 -25.29 -7.47
N ASP A 86 -12.17 -25.62 -8.21
CA ASP A 86 -12.26 -26.01 -9.61
C ASP A 86 -13.14 -27.24 -9.81
N ARG A 87 -13.04 -28.22 -8.91
CA ARG A 87 -13.88 -29.43 -8.93
C ARG A 87 -15.35 -29.10 -8.66
N MET A 88 -15.64 -28.27 -7.66
CA MET A 88 -17.01 -27.82 -7.34
C MET A 88 -17.63 -27.04 -8.51
N LEU A 89 -16.85 -26.18 -9.17
CA LEU A 89 -17.29 -25.44 -10.35
C LEU A 89 -17.55 -26.37 -11.54
N ALA A 90 -16.71 -27.37 -11.75
CA ALA A 90 -16.89 -28.38 -12.80
C ALA A 90 -18.15 -29.23 -12.55
N GLU A 91 -18.39 -29.66 -11.32
CA GLU A 91 -19.60 -30.39 -10.92
C GLU A 91 -20.87 -29.55 -11.11
N LYS A 92 -20.85 -28.28 -10.66
CA LYS A 92 -21.99 -27.36 -10.83
C LYS A 92 -22.26 -27.04 -12.31
N LYS A 93 -21.21 -26.89 -13.12
CA LYS A 93 -21.32 -26.64 -14.57
C LYS A 93 -21.80 -27.88 -15.33
N GLY A 94 -21.40 -29.07 -14.91
CA GLY A 94 -21.89 -30.34 -15.45
C GLY A 94 -23.35 -30.62 -15.11
N ALA A 95 -23.79 -30.23 -13.91
CA ALA A 95 -25.18 -30.40 -13.47
C ALA A 95 -26.18 -29.39 -14.08
N MET A 96 -25.69 -28.30 -14.69
CA MET A 96 -26.51 -27.27 -15.33
C MET A 96 -26.76 -27.54 -16.83
N LYS A 97 -26.19 -28.61 -17.38
CA LYS A 97 -26.33 -29.00 -18.80
C LYS A 97 -27.24 -30.21 -18.93
#